data_AF-A0A7S4LMQ4-F1
#
_entry.id   AF-A0A7S4LMQ4-F1
#
_cell.length_a   1.000
_cell.length_b   1.000
_cell.length_c   1.000
_cell.angle_alpha   90.00
_cell.angle_beta   90.00
_cell.angle_gamma   90.00
#
_symmetry.space_group_name_H-M   'P 1'
#
loop_
_entity.id
_entity.type
_entity.pdbx_description
1 polymer ?
#
loop_
_entity_poly.entity_id
_entity_poly.type
_entity_poly.pdbx_seq_one_letter_code
_entity_poly.pdbx_strand_id
1 'polypeptide(L)'
;LHRNASVQIENSYAAMAGGGMKVDSLDTFADARLEIVNATSKGSGGGIMVANAVQIRPNATIVVRDTVSGSAGGSIHVGALLLSENGTLQVSNGSAPASFGGCIFAGTVESNATLLAVSDCNAGSAGGGLYVRQSLSVNGVLRTTRTRGAVSGSSVFVSGGNTYVTALEIDTVIGYGAAVAVTAEHTLHLEKVELMRAEGAMFDLAANPDGAVVVESLNVLVNNNFLESAASRVSGGSHSISMFCDCGEAWEGGCLAAAEETDEGTEIRCTSCPLPRSNNRT
;
A
#
# COMPACT_ATOMS: atom_id res chain seq x y z
N LEU A 1 -11.45 17.73 15.43
CA LEU A 1 -10.56 17.96 16.60
C LEU A 1 -10.01 19.38 16.53
N HIS A 2 -10.24 20.25 17.51
CA HIS A 2 -9.73 21.64 17.47
C HIS A 2 -8.20 21.73 17.42
N ARG A 3 -7.66 22.91 17.09
CA ARG A 3 -6.20 23.15 17.06
C ARG A 3 -5.57 22.81 18.41
N ASN A 4 -4.40 22.17 18.38
CA ASN A 4 -3.67 21.71 19.57
C ASN A 4 -4.46 20.74 20.47
N ALA A 5 -5.60 20.21 20.00
CA ALA A 5 -6.33 19.20 20.77
C ALA A 5 -5.58 17.86 20.66
N SER A 6 -5.49 17.16 21.80
CA SER A 6 -5.04 15.78 21.85
C SER A 6 -6.18 14.91 22.36
N VAL A 7 -6.54 13.90 21.60
CA VAL A 7 -7.55 12.90 21.99
C VAL A 7 -6.92 11.52 21.92
N GLN A 8 -7.09 10.75 22.98
CA GLN A 8 -6.60 9.38 23.11
C GLN A 8 -7.76 8.46 23.49
N ILE A 9 -7.90 7.36 22.76
CA ILE A 9 -8.91 6.33 23.01
C ILE A 9 -8.20 4.98 23.10
N GLU A 10 -8.39 4.26 24.20
CA GLU A 10 -7.70 3.01 24.45
C GLU A 10 -8.61 1.91 24.95
N ASN A 11 -8.25 0.65 24.69
CA ASN A 11 -8.90 -0.54 25.25
C ASN A 11 -10.41 -0.54 25.02
N SER A 12 -10.80 -0.23 23.78
CA SER A 12 -12.19 0.03 23.41
C SER A 12 -12.75 -1.09 22.56
N TYR A 13 -14.06 -1.33 22.70
CA TYR A 13 -14.75 -2.37 21.97
C TYR A 13 -16.11 -1.87 21.48
N ALA A 14 -16.40 -2.12 20.20
CA ALA A 14 -17.70 -1.87 19.60
C ALA A 14 -18.29 -3.14 18.98
N ALA A 15 -19.55 -3.45 19.30
CA ALA A 15 -20.25 -4.59 18.74
C ALA A 15 -20.60 -4.44 17.24
N MET A 16 -20.44 -3.24 16.66
CA MET A 16 -20.80 -2.97 15.27
C MET A 16 -19.65 -2.39 14.45
N ALA A 17 -19.11 -1.21 14.78
CA ALA A 17 -18.08 -0.56 13.96
C ALA A 17 -17.37 0.53 14.76
N GLY A 18 -16.14 0.87 14.35
CA GLY A 18 -15.38 1.97 14.95
C GLY A 18 -15.04 1.69 16.40
N GLY A 19 -14.23 0.66 16.65
CA GLY A 19 -13.99 0.14 18.00
C GLY A 19 -13.61 1.21 19.01
N GLY A 20 -12.85 2.23 18.58
CA GLY A 20 -12.63 3.46 19.33
C GLY A 20 -13.55 4.62 18.94
N MET A 21 -13.77 4.84 17.65
CA MET A 21 -14.54 5.98 17.15
C MET A 21 -15.41 5.62 15.94
N LYS A 22 -16.70 5.96 16.00
CA LYS A 22 -17.61 5.96 14.85
C LYS A 22 -18.23 7.34 14.67
N VAL A 23 -18.01 7.97 13.53
CA VAL A 23 -18.54 9.30 13.18
C VAL A 23 -18.93 9.36 11.71
N ASP A 24 -19.78 10.30 11.32
CA ASP A 24 -20.11 10.48 9.90
C ASP A 24 -18.97 11.16 9.13
N SER A 25 -18.25 12.08 9.77
CA SER A 25 -17.09 12.78 9.21
C SER A 25 -16.11 13.15 10.32
N LEU A 26 -14.81 13.10 10.02
CA LEU A 26 -13.74 13.47 10.95
C LEU A 26 -12.85 14.52 10.30
N ASP A 27 -12.91 15.75 10.80
CA ASP A 27 -11.98 16.83 10.41
C ASP A 27 -11.03 17.10 11.60
N THR A 28 -9.72 16.87 11.42
CA THR A 28 -8.70 17.25 12.40
C THR A 28 -8.21 18.64 12.06
N PHE A 29 -8.25 19.61 12.97
CA PHE A 29 -7.67 20.92 12.70
C PHE A 29 -6.14 20.84 12.77
N ALA A 30 -5.46 21.88 12.27
CA ALA A 30 -4.01 21.96 12.31
C ALA A 30 -3.45 21.69 13.71
N ASP A 31 -2.33 20.96 13.77
CA ASP A 31 -1.60 20.60 15.00
C ASP A 31 -2.42 19.74 15.99
N ALA A 32 -3.55 19.17 15.57
CA ALA A 32 -4.32 18.23 16.40
C ALA A 32 -3.70 16.83 16.37
N ARG A 33 -3.85 16.10 17.47
CA ARG A 33 -3.45 14.68 17.59
C ARG A 33 -4.65 13.81 17.95
N LEU A 34 -4.85 12.75 17.19
CA LEU A 34 -5.74 11.64 17.53
C LEU A 34 -4.92 10.37 17.67
N GLU A 35 -5.11 9.66 18.78
CA GLU A 35 -4.47 8.38 19.02
C GLU A 35 -5.52 7.34 19.44
N ILE A 36 -5.56 6.21 18.74
CA ILE A 36 -6.42 5.07 19.09
C ILE A 36 -5.55 3.82 19.22
N VAL A 37 -5.66 3.15 20.36
CA VAL A 37 -4.82 2.01 20.74
C VAL A 37 -5.68 0.88 21.26
N ASN A 38 -5.36 -0.37 20.89
CA ASN A 38 -6.03 -1.56 21.42
C ASN A 38 -7.57 -1.48 21.28
N ALA A 39 -8.04 -1.24 20.06
CA ALA A 39 -9.45 -1.05 19.76
C ALA A 39 -9.98 -2.18 18.88
N THR A 40 -11.15 -2.71 19.22
CA THR A 40 -11.76 -3.82 18.48
C THR A 40 -13.18 -3.50 18.04
N SER A 41 -13.53 -3.86 16.82
CA SER A 41 -14.92 -3.87 16.36
C SER A 41 -15.31 -5.20 15.74
N LYS A 42 -16.56 -5.65 15.94
CA LYS A 42 -17.09 -6.84 15.27
C LYS A 42 -17.42 -6.62 13.78
N GLY A 43 -17.59 -5.38 13.34
CA GLY A 43 -17.75 -5.03 11.94
C GLY A 43 -16.53 -4.28 11.43
N SER A 44 -16.74 -3.10 10.88
CA SER A 44 -15.71 -2.34 10.14
C SER A 44 -14.99 -1.29 10.99
N GLY A 45 -13.73 -1.03 10.68
CA GLY A 45 -12.95 0.02 11.33
C GLY A 45 -12.62 -0.35 12.78
N GLY A 46 -11.61 -1.19 12.98
CA GLY A 46 -11.23 -1.66 14.32
C GLY A 46 -10.95 -0.52 15.30
N GLY A 47 -10.29 0.54 14.84
CA GLY A 47 -10.15 1.81 15.56
C GLY A 47 -11.18 2.84 15.15
N ILE A 48 -11.21 3.19 13.86
CA ILE A 48 -12.00 4.29 13.31
C ILE A 48 -12.94 3.78 12.21
N MET A 49 -14.23 4.11 12.32
CA MET A 49 -15.20 4.00 11.24
C MET A 49 -15.73 5.40 10.90
N VAL A 50 -15.51 5.85 9.67
CA VAL A 50 -16.07 7.11 9.16
C VAL A 50 -16.87 6.88 7.89
N ALA A 51 -18.15 7.25 7.89
CA ALA A 51 -19.01 7.00 6.73
C ALA A 51 -18.58 7.81 5.50
N ASN A 52 -18.29 9.11 5.68
CA ASN A 52 -17.97 10.02 4.57
C ASN A 52 -16.47 10.20 4.42
N ALA A 53 -15.87 11.13 5.17
CA ALA A 53 -14.47 11.50 4.97
C ALA A 53 -13.71 11.74 6.27
N VAL A 54 -12.45 11.33 6.28
CA VAL A 54 -11.43 11.75 7.23
C VAL A 54 -10.57 12.80 6.53
N GLN A 55 -10.54 14.01 7.08
CA GLN A 55 -9.68 15.10 6.64
C GLN A 55 -8.59 15.34 7.68
N ILE A 56 -7.35 15.07 7.31
CA ILE A 56 -6.17 15.34 8.13
C ILE A 56 -5.57 16.67 7.66
N ARG A 57 -5.79 17.75 8.41
CA ARG A 57 -5.27 19.08 8.07
C ARG A 57 -3.77 19.18 8.31
N PRO A 58 -3.11 20.27 7.85
CA PRO A 58 -1.66 20.39 7.98
C PRO A 58 -1.16 20.22 9.40
N ASN A 59 -0.05 19.50 9.55
CA ASN A 59 0.60 19.15 10.82
C ASN A 59 -0.27 18.32 11.80
N ALA A 60 -1.51 17.98 11.45
CA ALA A 60 -2.31 17.10 12.28
C ALA A 60 -1.78 15.65 12.16
N THR A 61 -1.87 14.92 13.26
CA THR A 61 -1.41 13.53 13.33
C THR A 61 -2.54 12.62 13.78
N ILE A 62 -2.77 11.56 13.02
CA ILE A 62 -3.60 10.43 13.45
C ILE A 62 -2.70 9.20 13.59
N VAL A 63 -2.74 8.56 14.75
CA VAL A 63 -2.08 7.28 15.02
C VAL A 63 -3.14 6.26 15.40
N VAL A 64 -3.18 5.13 14.72
CA VAL A 64 -4.06 4.01 15.07
C VAL A 64 -3.24 2.74 15.16
N ARG A 65 -3.26 2.06 16.31
CA ARG A 65 -2.49 0.83 16.49
C ARG A 65 -3.17 -0.25 17.31
N ASP A 66 -2.75 -1.48 17.06
CA ASP A 66 -3.18 -2.68 17.79
C ASP A 66 -4.71 -2.87 17.68
N THR A 67 -5.24 -2.83 16.47
CA THR A 67 -6.69 -2.82 16.26
C THR A 67 -7.17 -3.99 15.43
N VAL A 68 -8.39 -4.45 15.73
CA VAL A 68 -9.00 -5.57 15.01
C VAL A 68 -10.41 -5.22 14.56
N SER A 69 -10.73 -5.52 13.31
CA SER A 69 -12.09 -5.44 12.77
C SER A 69 -12.55 -6.82 12.33
N GLY A 70 -13.81 -7.18 12.59
CA GLY A 70 -14.40 -8.42 12.07
C GLY A 70 -14.74 -8.38 10.58
N SER A 71 -14.75 -7.19 9.98
CA SER A 71 -15.00 -6.96 8.55
C SER A 71 -13.82 -6.22 7.90
N ALA A 72 -14.05 -5.12 7.18
CA ALA A 72 -13.02 -4.39 6.44
C ALA A 72 -12.43 -3.21 7.23
N GLY A 73 -11.16 -2.92 6.96
CA GLY A 73 -10.43 -1.82 7.60
C GLY A 73 -10.06 -2.17 9.03
N GLY A 74 -9.07 -3.05 9.20
CA GLY A 74 -8.68 -3.57 10.51
C GLY A 74 -8.35 -2.50 11.54
N SER A 75 -7.94 -1.31 11.08
CA SER A 75 -7.79 -0.11 11.87
C SER A 75 -8.76 0.98 11.46
N ILE A 76 -8.80 1.32 10.16
CA ILE A 76 -9.57 2.43 9.63
C ILE A 76 -10.44 1.95 8.49
N HIS A 77 -11.72 2.24 8.56
CA HIS A 77 -12.66 2.11 7.45
C HIS A 77 -13.28 3.47 7.16
N VAL A 78 -13.10 3.97 5.93
CA VAL A 78 -13.53 5.31 5.56
C VAL A 78 -14.04 5.40 4.12
N GLY A 79 -15.00 6.28 3.84
CA GLY A 79 -15.41 6.61 2.47
C GLY A 79 -14.29 7.31 1.69
N ALA A 80 -13.73 8.38 2.23
CA ALA A 80 -12.59 9.11 1.67
C ALA A 80 -11.55 9.48 2.73
N LEU A 81 -10.28 9.25 2.43
CA LEU A 81 -9.15 9.63 3.27
C LEU A 81 -8.38 10.75 2.59
N LEU A 82 -8.45 11.96 3.16
CA LEU A 82 -7.87 13.17 2.61
C LEU A 82 -6.77 13.69 3.55
N LEU A 83 -5.51 13.65 3.11
CA LEU A 83 -4.38 14.17 3.87
C LEU A 83 -3.86 15.44 3.20
N SER A 84 -3.87 16.53 3.96
CA SER A 84 -3.29 17.82 3.53
C SER A 84 -1.77 17.86 3.77
N GLU A 85 -1.10 18.88 3.24
CA GLU A 85 0.34 19.11 3.40
C GLU A 85 0.82 18.92 4.84
N ASN A 86 1.83 18.08 5.06
CA ASN A 86 2.39 17.75 6.38
C ASN A 86 1.44 17.09 7.39
N GLY A 87 0.24 16.69 6.97
CA GLY A 87 -0.58 15.75 7.75
C GLY A 87 0.12 14.40 7.86
N THR A 88 0.01 13.73 9.00
CA THR A 88 0.59 12.40 9.19
C THR A 88 -0.49 11.40 9.54
N LEU A 89 -0.55 10.29 8.81
CA LEU A 89 -1.30 9.11 9.21
C LEU A 89 -0.35 7.93 9.41
N GLN A 90 -0.35 7.39 10.62
CA GLN A 90 0.38 6.18 10.96
C GLN A 90 -0.60 5.12 11.45
N VAL A 91 -0.58 3.97 10.79
CA VAL A 91 -1.40 2.83 11.17
C VAL A 91 -0.53 1.61 11.32
N SER A 92 -0.61 0.92 12.46
CA SER A 92 0.22 -0.25 12.72
C SER A 92 -0.52 -1.37 13.42
N ASN A 93 -0.17 -2.62 13.15
CA ASN A 93 -0.73 -3.80 13.81
C ASN A 93 -2.27 -3.85 13.71
N GLY A 94 -2.78 -3.54 12.52
CA GLY A 94 -4.20 -3.64 12.18
C GLY A 94 -4.54 -5.01 11.59
N SER A 95 -5.70 -5.56 11.95
CA SER A 95 -6.16 -6.81 11.31
C SER A 95 -7.64 -6.83 10.92
N ALA A 96 -7.89 -7.30 9.70
CA ALA A 96 -9.19 -7.61 9.12
C ALA A 96 -9.17 -9.08 8.63
N PRO A 97 -9.19 -10.09 9.53
CA PRO A 97 -8.84 -11.47 9.21
C PRO A 97 -9.83 -12.18 8.27
N ALA A 98 -11.01 -11.61 8.06
CA ALA A 98 -12.04 -12.15 7.18
C ALA A 98 -12.36 -11.23 5.98
N SER A 99 -11.57 -10.18 5.73
CA SER A 99 -11.91 -9.17 4.72
C SER A 99 -10.70 -8.44 4.13
N PHE A 100 -10.95 -7.26 3.54
CA PHE A 100 -10.02 -6.39 2.86
C PHE A 100 -9.46 -5.30 3.78
N GLY A 101 -8.31 -4.73 3.41
CA GLY A 101 -7.76 -3.55 4.07
C GLY A 101 -7.31 -3.88 5.50
N GLY A 102 -6.24 -4.67 5.63
CA GLY A 102 -5.79 -5.20 6.92
C GLY A 102 -5.56 -4.09 7.95
N CYS A 103 -5.05 -2.94 7.52
CA CYS A 103 -5.08 -1.72 8.32
C CYS A 103 -6.12 -0.72 7.82
N ILE A 104 -6.07 -0.35 6.53
CA ILE A 104 -6.91 0.71 5.98
C ILE A 104 -7.78 0.15 4.86
N PHE A 105 -9.08 0.38 4.97
CA PHE A 105 -10.04 0.30 3.86
C PHE A 105 -10.57 1.70 3.56
N ALA A 106 -10.37 2.16 2.34
CA ALA A 106 -10.83 3.46 1.87
C ALA A 106 -11.61 3.34 0.55
N GLY A 107 -12.65 4.15 0.37
CA GLY A 107 -13.24 4.35 -0.95
C GLY A 107 -12.25 5.09 -1.86
N THR A 108 -11.84 6.28 -1.45
CA THR A 108 -10.82 7.10 -2.12
C THR A 108 -9.73 7.51 -1.13
N VAL A 109 -8.49 7.62 -1.62
CA VAL A 109 -7.36 8.19 -0.86
C VAL A 109 -6.77 9.32 -1.69
N GLU A 110 -6.69 10.51 -1.10
CA GLU A 110 -5.96 11.65 -1.63
C GLU A 110 -4.97 12.11 -0.56
N SER A 111 -3.69 12.09 -0.87
CA SER A 111 -2.64 12.46 0.06
C SER A 111 -1.70 13.46 -0.60
N ASN A 112 -1.80 14.71 -0.19
CA ASN A 112 -0.76 15.74 -0.39
C ASN A 112 0.18 15.81 0.83
N ALA A 113 0.11 14.80 1.70
CA ALA A 113 0.90 14.70 2.91
C ALA A 113 2.29 14.11 2.65
N THR A 114 3.22 14.43 3.55
CA THR A 114 4.58 13.93 3.53
C THR A 114 4.66 12.42 3.76
N LEU A 115 3.75 11.85 4.58
CA LEU A 115 3.81 10.43 4.93
C LEU A 115 2.43 9.82 5.25
N LEU A 116 2.08 8.79 4.47
CA LEU A 116 1.06 7.79 4.79
C LEU A 116 1.79 6.47 5.11
N ALA A 117 1.86 6.08 6.37
CA ALA A 117 2.60 4.90 6.81
C ALA A 117 1.67 3.81 7.36
N VAL A 118 1.88 2.59 6.88
CA VAL A 118 1.07 1.42 7.24
C VAL A 118 2.01 0.24 7.54
N SER A 119 1.92 -0.36 8.73
CA SER A 119 2.80 -1.48 9.09
C SER A 119 2.13 -2.61 9.85
N ASP A 120 2.69 -3.82 9.79
CA ASP A 120 2.24 -4.96 10.60
C ASP A 120 0.78 -5.37 10.36
N CYS A 121 0.30 -5.20 9.13
CA CYS A 121 -1.11 -5.31 8.84
C CYS A 121 -1.48 -6.68 8.25
N ASN A 122 -2.64 -7.21 8.62
CA ASN A 122 -3.09 -8.52 8.15
C ASN A 122 -4.54 -8.50 7.66
N ALA A 123 -4.74 -8.81 6.38
CA ALA A 123 -6.03 -8.95 5.73
C ALA A 123 -6.32 -10.42 5.38
N GLY A 124 -7.56 -10.86 5.61
CA GLY A 124 -8.06 -12.16 5.18
C GLY A 124 -8.24 -12.29 3.67
N SER A 125 -8.13 -11.20 2.91
CA SER A 125 -8.29 -11.18 1.46
C SER A 125 -7.21 -10.33 0.78
N ALA A 126 -7.54 -9.12 0.31
CA ALA A 126 -6.64 -8.21 -0.40
C ALA A 126 -6.34 -6.92 0.37
N GLY A 127 -5.25 -6.24 0.02
CA GLY A 127 -4.82 -5.00 0.66
C GLY A 127 -4.42 -5.21 2.11
N GLY A 128 -3.40 -6.05 2.33
CA GLY A 128 -2.81 -6.34 3.63
C GLY A 128 -2.55 -5.08 4.44
N GLY A 129 -1.94 -4.05 3.85
CA GLY A 129 -1.85 -2.73 4.44
C GLY A 129 -3.05 -1.85 4.09
N LEU A 130 -3.17 -1.52 2.80
CA LEU A 130 -4.12 -0.55 2.26
C LEU A 130 -4.97 -1.19 1.16
N TYR A 131 -6.29 -1.08 1.29
CA TYR A 131 -7.25 -1.38 0.22
C TYR A 131 -7.99 -0.10 -0.18
N VAL A 132 -7.95 0.24 -1.46
CA VAL A 132 -8.63 1.41 -2.03
C VAL A 132 -9.60 0.97 -3.11
N ARG A 133 -10.88 1.33 -2.95
CA ARG A 133 -11.92 0.84 -3.88
C ARG A 133 -12.00 1.62 -5.19
N GLN A 134 -11.81 2.94 -5.14
CA GLN A 134 -12.16 3.84 -6.25
C GLN A 134 -10.97 4.60 -6.81
N SER A 135 -10.17 5.30 -5.99
CA SER A 135 -9.02 6.04 -6.52
C SER A 135 -7.98 6.30 -5.45
N LEU A 136 -6.71 6.24 -5.86
CA LEU A 136 -5.55 6.48 -5.01
C LEU A 136 -4.72 7.59 -5.65
N SER A 137 -4.59 8.73 -4.99
CA SER A 137 -3.67 9.79 -5.39
C SER A 137 -2.76 10.13 -4.21
N VAL A 138 -1.46 9.88 -4.35
CA VAL A 138 -0.45 10.15 -3.32
C VAL A 138 0.65 11.01 -3.93
N ASN A 139 0.63 12.28 -3.58
CA ASN A 139 1.67 13.27 -3.82
C ASN A 139 2.53 13.41 -2.54
N GLY A 140 3.36 12.40 -2.30
CA GLY A 140 4.15 12.19 -1.09
C GLY A 140 4.59 10.72 -0.99
N VAL A 141 4.95 10.28 0.23
CA VAL A 141 5.38 8.89 0.46
C VAL A 141 4.24 8.04 1.00
N LEU A 142 3.87 7.00 0.24
CA LEU A 142 3.11 5.86 0.76
C LEU A 142 4.10 4.78 1.19
N ARG A 143 4.19 4.51 2.49
CA ARG A 143 5.07 3.48 3.05
C ARG A 143 4.27 2.30 3.58
N THR A 144 4.60 1.09 3.13
CA THR A 144 4.05 -0.15 3.68
C THR A 144 5.15 -1.10 4.17
N THR A 145 5.01 -1.61 5.40
CA THR A 145 6.02 -2.49 6.01
C THR A 145 5.38 -3.71 6.66
N ARG A 146 5.89 -4.91 6.35
CA ARG A 146 5.43 -6.19 6.93
C ARG A 146 3.92 -6.34 6.90
N THR A 147 3.33 -6.26 5.71
CA THR A 147 1.89 -6.44 5.54
C THR A 147 1.56 -7.73 4.78
N ARG A 148 0.38 -8.28 5.04
CA ARG A 148 -0.06 -9.59 4.54
C ARG A 148 -1.51 -9.56 4.06
N GLY A 149 -1.75 -10.00 2.84
CA GLY A 149 -3.07 -10.40 2.33
C GLY A 149 -3.14 -11.91 2.10
N ALA A 150 -4.25 -12.57 2.46
CA ALA A 150 -4.33 -14.03 2.30
C ALA A 150 -4.59 -14.49 0.86
N VAL A 151 -5.36 -13.74 0.06
CA VAL A 151 -5.80 -14.17 -1.28
C VAL A 151 -4.99 -13.48 -2.38
N SER A 152 -4.86 -12.15 -2.31
CA SER A 152 -4.13 -11.37 -3.30
C SER A 152 -2.80 -10.83 -2.77
N GLY A 153 -2.40 -11.19 -1.55
CA GLY A 153 -1.08 -10.92 -0.94
C GLY A 153 -0.66 -9.47 -0.78
N SER A 154 -1.36 -8.52 -1.40
CA SER A 154 -0.77 -7.22 -1.66
C SER A 154 -0.71 -6.31 -0.47
N SER A 155 0.38 -5.56 -0.36
CA SER A 155 0.48 -4.51 0.64
C SER A 155 -0.47 -3.36 0.32
N VAL A 156 -0.56 -3.02 -0.96
CA VAL A 156 -1.48 -2.04 -1.51
C VAL A 156 -2.34 -2.72 -2.57
N PHE A 157 -3.67 -2.63 -2.42
CA PHE A 157 -4.63 -3.07 -3.42
C PHE A 157 -5.50 -1.90 -3.84
N VAL A 158 -5.55 -1.60 -5.14
CA VAL A 158 -6.47 -0.60 -5.70
C VAL A 158 -7.40 -1.27 -6.69
N SER A 159 -8.70 -1.28 -6.41
CA SER A 159 -9.67 -2.05 -7.19
C SER A 159 -10.31 -1.29 -8.36
N GLY A 160 -10.07 0.01 -8.50
CA GLY A 160 -10.74 0.83 -9.51
C GLY A 160 -10.14 2.22 -9.71
N GLY A 161 -10.76 2.96 -10.64
CA GLY A 161 -10.49 4.36 -11.01
C GLY A 161 -9.02 4.70 -11.30
N ASN A 162 -8.63 5.92 -10.95
CA ASN A 162 -7.28 6.46 -11.19
C ASN A 162 -6.35 6.17 -10.02
N THR A 163 -5.13 5.75 -10.35
CA THR A 163 -4.05 5.56 -9.40
C THR A 163 -2.87 6.45 -9.80
N TYR A 164 -2.46 7.34 -8.89
CA TYR A 164 -1.30 8.20 -9.03
C TYR A 164 -0.48 8.11 -7.74
N VAL A 165 0.76 7.64 -7.80
CA VAL A 165 1.65 7.58 -6.63
C VAL A 165 3.02 8.09 -7.02
N THR A 166 3.43 9.19 -6.37
CA THR A 166 4.75 9.82 -6.58
C THR A 166 5.86 8.97 -5.96
N ALA A 167 5.74 8.59 -4.68
CA ALA A 167 6.69 7.71 -4.03
C ALA A 167 5.98 6.58 -3.27
N LEU A 168 6.28 5.34 -3.66
CA LEU A 168 5.81 4.13 -3.01
C LEU A 168 6.99 3.37 -2.42
N GLU A 169 7.05 3.26 -1.10
CA GLU A 169 8.07 2.52 -0.39
C GLU A 169 7.47 1.26 0.24
N ILE A 170 7.94 0.09 -0.17
CA ILE A 170 7.49 -1.20 0.34
C ILE A 170 8.68 -1.93 0.92
N ASP A 171 8.66 -2.09 2.25
CA ASP A 171 9.78 -2.72 2.94
C ASP A 171 9.66 -4.24 2.94
N THR A 172 8.50 -4.78 3.32
CA THR A 172 8.30 -6.23 3.40
C THR A 172 6.85 -6.58 3.13
N VAL A 173 6.64 -7.51 2.20
CA VAL A 173 5.35 -8.14 1.95
C VAL A 173 5.45 -9.60 2.35
N ILE A 174 4.50 -10.06 3.17
CA ILE A 174 4.45 -11.43 3.66
C ILE A 174 3.25 -12.10 3.01
N GLY A 175 3.46 -13.09 2.16
CA GLY A 175 2.35 -13.81 1.51
C GLY A 175 2.71 -14.32 0.12
N TYR A 176 1.69 -14.70 -0.65
CA TYR A 176 1.84 -15.27 -2.00
C TYR A 176 1.35 -14.36 -3.12
N GLY A 177 1.06 -13.09 -2.82
CA GLY A 177 0.51 -12.16 -3.83
C GLY A 177 1.39 -10.92 -4.03
N ALA A 178 1.04 -10.16 -5.05
CA ALA A 178 1.84 -9.04 -5.54
C ALA A 178 2.02 -7.97 -4.47
N ALA A 179 3.23 -7.43 -4.25
CA ALA A 179 3.42 -6.32 -3.30
C ALA A 179 2.47 -5.14 -3.55
N VAL A 180 2.24 -4.83 -4.82
CA VAL A 180 1.22 -3.90 -5.29
C VAL A 180 0.33 -4.60 -6.29
N ALA A 181 -0.98 -4.53 -6.07
CA ALA A 181 -1.96 -4.97 -7.05
C ALA A 181 -2.90 -3.81 -7.38
N VAL A 182 -3.01 -3.49 -8.67
CA VAL A 182 -3.88 -2.41 -9.16
C VAL A 182 -4.73 -2.97 -10.29
N THR A 183 -6.05 -2.96 -10.11
CA THR A 183 -7.01 -3.07 -11.21
C THR A 183 -7.57 -1.69 -11.48
N ALA A 184 -6.82 -0.88 -12.22
CA ALA A 184 -7.22 0.48 -12.55
C ALA A 184 -8.22 0.45 -13.72
N GLU A 185 -9.31 1.20 -13.60
CA GLU A 185 -10.25 1.36 -14.71
C GLU A 185 -9.71 2.31 -15.78
N HIS A 186 -8.79 3.21 -15.41
CA HIS A 186 -8.37 4.35 -16.23
C HIS A 186 -6.84 4.46 -16.27
N THR A 187 -6.23 5.24 -15.39
CA THR A 187 -4.78 5.50 -15.43
C THR A 187 -4.09 4.99 -14.17
N LEU A 188 -2.98 4.27 -14.37
CA LEU A 188 -1.99 3.99 -13.34
C LEU A 188 -0.74 4.78 -13.63
N HIS A 189 -0.34 5.65 -12.72
CA HIS A 189 0.89 6.42 -12.78
C HIS A 189 1.71 6.21 -11.51
N LEU A 190 2.90 5.63 -11.66
CA LEU A 190 3.85 5.44 -10.57
C LEU A 190 5.16 6.15 -10.95
N GLU A 191 5.52 7.20 -10.21
CA GLU A 191 6.74 7.96 -10.49
C GLU A 191 7.97 7.24 -9.93
N LYS A 192 7.94 6.89 -8.64
CA LYS A 192 9.02 6.18 -7.95
C LYS A 192 8.45 5.07 -7.07
N VAL A 193 8.87 3.83 -7.33
CA VAL A 193 8.60 2.70 -6.44
C VAL A 193 9.91 2.12 -5.95
N GLU A 194 10.05 2.00 -4.63
CA GLU A 194 11.15 1.34 -3.94
C GLU A 194 10.60 0.11 -3.20
N LEU A 195 11.04 -1.07 -3.62
CA LEU A 195 10.72 -2.33 -2.96
C LEU A 195 12.00 -2.89 -2.35
N MET A 196 12.06 -3.01 -1.02
CA MET A 196 13.25 -3.53 -0.31
C MET A 196 13.22 -5.05 -0.14
N ARG A 197 12.04 -5.62 0.15
CA ARG A 197 11.84 -7.06 0.34
C ARG A 197 10.42 -7.48 -0.01
N ALA A 198 10.26 -8.58 -0.73
CA ALA A 198 8.97 -9.23 -0.93
C ALA A 198 9.14 -10.74 -0.88
N GLU A 199 8.22 -11.42 -0.19
CA GLU A 199 7.97 -12.84 -0.36
C GLU A 199 6.88 -12.95 -1.43
N GLY A 200 7.22 -13.42 -2.64
CA GLY A 200 6.26 -13.61 -3.75
C GLY A 200 6.38 -12.60 -4.90
N ALA A 201 5.32 -12.53 -5.72
CA ALA A 201 5.26 -11.62 -6.86
C ALA A 201 5.36 -10.16 -6.40
N MET A 202 5.94 -9.30 -7.24
CA MET A 202 6.15 -7.90 -6.86
C MET A 202 5.00 -7.01 -7.33
N PHE A 203 4.53 -7.20 -8.56
CA PHE A 203 3.55 -6.31 -9.19
C PHE A 203 2.53 -7.10 -10.01
N ASP A 204 1.24 -6.84 -9.75
CA ASP A 204 0.13 -7.31 -10.57
C ASP A 204 -0.68 -6.09 -11.00
N LEU A 205 -0.37 -5.57 -12.19
CA LEU A 205 -0.90 -4.30 -12.68
C LEU A 205 -1.81 -4.60 -13.87
N ALA A 206 -3.11 -4.56 -13.64
CA ALA A 206 -4.10 -4.69 -14.70
C ALA A 206 -4.77 -3.34 -14.93
N ALA A 207 -4.69 -2.82 -16.15
CA ALA A 207 -5.57 -1.76 -16.59
C ALA A 207 -6.70 -2.33 -17.44
N ASN A 208 -7.83 -1.63 -17.46
CA ASN A 208 -8.85 -1.84 -18.49
C ASN A 208 -8.20 -1.64 -19.88
N PRO A 209 -8.62 -2.37 -20.95
CA PRO A 209 -8.16 -2.15 -22.32
C PRO A 209 -8.08 -0.69 -22.79
N ASP A 210 -8.97 0.18 -22.29
CA ASP A 210 -9.00 1.62 -22.63
C ASP A 210 -8.09 2.49 -21.73
N GLY A 211 -7.51 1.88 -20.69
CA GLY A 211 -6.64 2.52 -19.72
C GLY A 211 -5.18 2.56 -20.15
N ALA A 212 -4.39 3.34 -19.41
CA ALA A 212 -2.94 3.42 -19.60
C ALA A 212 -2.22 3.12 -18.29
N VAL A 213 -1.22 2.23 -18.34
CA VAL A 213 -0.26 2.04 -17.26
C VAL A 213 1.04 2.76 -17.64
N VAL A 214 1.32 3.84 -16.92
CA VAL A 214 2.54 4.63 -17.03
C VAL A 214 3.37 4.43 -15.76
N VAL A 215 4.56 3.88 -15.90
CA VAL A 215 5.52 3.75 -14.79
C VAL A 215 6.77 4.52 -15.20
N GLU A 216 6.99 5.69 -14.62
CA GLU A 216 8.10 6.56 -15.03
C GLU A 216 9.45 6.02 -14.53
N SER A 217 9.49 5.59 -13.26
CA SER A 217 10.65 4.89 -12.71
C SER A 217 10.26 3.81 -11.72
N LEU A 218 10.80 2.61 -11.93
CA LEU A 218 10.63 1.47 -11.04
C LEU A 218 12.02 1.02 -10.55
N ASN A 219 12.34 1.39 -9.32
CA ASN A 219 13.61 1.04 -8.68
C ASN A 219 13.38 -0.11 -7.70
N VAL A 220 13.61 -1.33 -8.15
CA VAL A 220 13.44 -2.51 -7.29
C VAL A 220 14.78 -2.83 -6.63
N LEU A 221 14.95 -2.41 -5.37
CA LEU A 221 16.14 -2.74 -4.58
C LEU A 221 15.93 -4.04 -3.81
N VAL A 222 16.22 -5.17 -4.44
CA VAL A 222 16.02 -6.47 -3.79
C VAL A 222 17.21 -6.82 -2.90
N ASN A 223 17.04 -6.64 -1.59
CA ASN A 223 18.04 -7.04 -0.60
C ASN A 223 17.77 -8.49 -0.12
N ASN A 224 18.53 -9.45 -0.68
CA ASN A 224 18.77 -10.85 -0.27
C ASN A 224 17.95 -12.00 -0.89
N ASN A 225 18.72 -12.99 -1.37
CA ASN A 225 18.58 -14.46 -1.52
C ASN A 225 17.31 -15.15 -2.06
N PHE A 226 16.11 -14.57 -2.07
CA PHE A 226 14.92 -15.30 -2.51
C PHE A 226 13.97 -14.41 -3.32
N LEU A 227 14.26 -14.29 -4.62
CA LEU A 227 13.25 -13.97 -5.63
C LEU A 227 12.88 -15.27 -6.31
N GLU A 228 11.71 -15.85 -5.99
CA GLU A 228 11.21 -17.01 -6.75
C GLU A 228 10.64 -16.61 -8.11
N SER A 229 10.12 -15.37 -8.26
CA SER A 229 9.82 -14.76 -9.56
C SER A 229 9.48 -13.28 -9.40
N ALA A 230 10.24 -12.42 -10.08
CA ALA A 230 9.84 -11.04 -10.36
C ALA A 230 8.91 -11.05 -11.57
N ALA A 231 7.71 -11.61 -11.44
CA ALA A 231 6.71 -11.52 -12.49
C ALA A 231 5.98 -10.17 -12.35
N SER A 232 6.11 -9.32 -13.37
CA SER A 232 5.19 -8.22 -13.58
C SER A 232 4.19 -8.67 -14.63
N ARG A 233 2.93 -8.83 -14.24
CA ARG A 233 1.85 -8.94 -15.23
C ARG A 233 1.35 -7.53 -15.49
N VAL A 234 1.49 -7.09 -16.74
CA VAL A 234 0.93 -5.83 -17.21
C VAL A 234 0.08 -6.13 -18.42
N SER A 235 -1.19 -5.74 -18.38
CA SER A 235 -2.14 -5.96 -19.48
C SER A 235 -2.91 -4.68 -19.79
N GLY A 236 -3.08 -4.39 -21.09
CA GLY A 236 -3.91 -3.30 -21.60
C GLY A 236 -3.20 -1.94 -21.71
N GLY A 237 -3.03 -1.44 -22.95
CA GLY A 237 -2.52 -0.10 -23.25
C GLY A 237 -1.07 -0.07 -23.77
N SER A 238 -0.50 1.12 -23.96
CA SER A 238 0.92 1.30 -24.26
C SER A 238 1.72 1.41 -22.97
N HIS A 239 2.83 0.67 -22.88
CA HIS A 239 3.61 0.52 -21.65
C HIS A 239 5.07 0.85 -21.87
N SER A 240 5.67 1.58 -20.92
CA SER A 240 7.12 1.68 -20.78
C SER A 240 7.45 1.27 -19.35
N ILE A 241 8.25 0.21 -19.20
CA ILE A 241 8.66 -0.30 -17.90
C ILE A 241 10.19 -0.37 -17.91
N SER A 242 10.83 0.54 -17.18
CA SER A 242 12.27 0.48 -16.94
C SER A 242 12.52 -0.15 -15.57
N MET A 243 13.09 -1.35 -15.56
CA MET A 243 13.47 -2.06 -14.32
C MET A 243 14.97 -1.98 -14.12
N PHE A 244 15.38 -1.37 -13.00
CA PHE A 244 16.76 -1.44 -12.52
C PHE A 244 16.83 -2.45 -11.39
N CYS A 245 17.50 -3.57 -11.62
CA CYS A 245 17.84 -4.56 -10.59
C CYS A 245 19.30 -4.39 -10.19
N ASP A 246 19.55 -3.90 -8.98
CA ASP A 246 20.88 -3.94 -8.38
C ASP A 246 21.07 -5.30 -7.68
N CYS A 247 21.54 -6.30 -8.43
CA CYS A 247 21.82 -7.63 -7.89
C CYS A 247 23.20 -7.55 -7.18
N GLY A 248 23.21 -7.43 -5.85
CA GLY A 248 24.45 -7.41 -5.05
C GLY A 248 25.35 -8.65 -5.25
N GLU A 249 26.59 -8.59 -4.78
CA GLU A 249 27.76 -9.42 -5.19
C GLU A 249 27.67 -10.96 -5.06
N ALA A 250 26.54 -11.59 -4.73
CA ALA A 250 26.50 -13.01 -4.38
C ALA A 250 25.30 -13.80 -4.91
N TRP A 251 24.91 -13.61 -6.18
CA TRP A 251 23.82 -14.42 -6.78
C TRP A 251 24.30 -15.34 -7.91
N GLU A 252 24.23 -16.66 -7.67
CA GLU A 252 24.47 -17.71 -8.68
C GLU A 252 23.20 -18.03 -9.51
N GLY A 253 22.03 -17.48 -9.13
CA GLY A 253 20.73 -17.81 -9.73
C GLY A 253 20.33 -17.04 -11.00
N GLY A 254 21.01 -15.93 -11.33
CA GLY A 254 20.73 -15.06 -12.48
C GLY A 254 19.36 -14.38 -12.45
N CYS A 255 19.30 -13.04 -12.36
CA CYS A 255 18.05 -12.27 -12.21
C CYS A 255 17.07 -12.57 -13.39
N LEU A 256 16.12 -13.50 -13.18
CA LEU A 256 15.18 -13.97 -14.21
C LEU A 256 13.92 -13.10 -14.17
N ALA A 257 13.95 -12.00 -14.93
CA ALA A 257 12.76 -11.22 -15.21
C ALA A 257 11.94 -11.98 -16.26
N ALA A 258 10.90 -12.69 -15.83
CA ALA A 258 9.89 -13.24 -16.73
C ALA A 258 8.77 -12.21 -16.86
N ALA A 259 8.81 -11.45 -17.94
CA ALA A 259 7.65 -10.68 -18.36
C ALA A 259 6.79 -11.57 -19.25
N GLU A 260 5.57 -11.85 -18.82
CA GLU A 260 4.57 -12.47 -19.68
C GLU A 260 3.91 -11.33 -20.47
N GLU A 261 4.48 -11.05 -21.64
CA GLU A 261 4.02 -10.00 -22.55
C GLU A 261 2.68 -10.43 -23.16
N THR A 262 1.60 -9.68 -22.90
CA THR A 262 0.28 -10.01 -23.48
C THR A 262 -0.09 -9.17 -24.70
N ASP A 263 0.59 -8.04 -24.96
CA ASP A 263 0.26 -7.11 -26.04
C ASP A 263 1.50 -6.52 -26.74
N GLU A 264 1.38 -6.24 -28.05
CA GLU A 264 2.45 -5.68 -28.89
C GLU A 264 2.83 -4.25 -28.45
N GLY A 265 4.03 -4.07 -27.88
CA GLY A 265 4.63 -2.74 -27.66
C GLY A 265 5.20 -2.46 -26.27
N THR A 266 5.38 -3.45 -25.41
CA THR A 266 5.97 -3.24 -24.08
C THR A 266 7.50 -3.33 -24.16
N GLU A 267 8.20 -2.21 -24.06
CA GLU A 267 9.66 -2.24 -23.98
C GLU A 267 10.10 -2.46 -22.52
N ILE A 268 10.60 -3.65 -22.21
CA ILE A 268 11.21 -3.98 -20.92
C ILE A 268 12.72 -3.93 -21.07
N ARG A 269 13.34 -2.87 -20.54
CA ARG A 269 14.79 -2.74 -20.52
C ARG A 269 15.32 -3.23 -19.18
N CYS A 270 15.84 -4.45 -19.17
CA CYS A 270 16.72 -4.91 -18.10
C CYS A 270 18.14 -4.44 -18.41
N THR A 271 18.63 -3.39 -17.74
CA THR A 271 20.07 -3.08 -17.79
C THR A 271 20.83 -4.17 -17.05
N SER A 272 21.77 -4.82 -17.76
CA SER A 272 22.54 -5.97 -17.27
C SER A 272 23.12 -5.73 -15.88
N CYS A 273 22.85 -6.64 -14.94
CA CYS A 273 23.64 -6.70 -13.72
C CYS A 273 25.10 -7.01 -14.10
N PRO A 274 26.09 -6.26 -13.61
CA PRO A 274 27.47 -6.63 -13.81
C PRO A 274 27.67 -8.03 -13.27
N LEU A 275 28.00 -8.99 -14.15
CA LEU A 275 28.31 -10.35 -13.73
C LEU A 275 29.37 -10.26 -12.62
N PRO A 276 29.20 -10.98 -11.49
CA PRO A 276 30.25 -11.02 -10.48
C PRO A 276 31.53 -11.46 -11.19
N ARG A 277 32.58 -10.64 -11.10
CA ARG A 277 33.89 -10.99 -11.65
C ARG A 277 34.25 -12.34 -11.04
N SER A 278 34.36 -13.37 -11.87
CA SER A 278 34.82 -14.68 -11.45
C SER A 278 36.13 -14.48 -10.69
N ASN A 279 36.11 -14.64 -9.37
CA ASN A 279 37.32 -14.71 -8.60
C ASN A 279 37.97 -16.02 -9.00
N ASN A 280 38.90 -15.96 -9.96
CA ASN A 280 39.88 -17.01 -10.20
C ASN A 280 40.72 -17.16 -8.94
N ARG A 281 40.21 -17.91 -7.95
CA ARG A 281 41.03 -18.51 -6.90
C ARG A 281 41.57 -19.81 -7.48
N THR A 282 42.78 -19.73 -8.03
CA THR A 282 43.70 -20.86 -8.17
C THR A 282 44.12 -21.37 -6.80
#